data_AF-A0A951DZK2-F1
#
_entry.id   AF-A0A951DZK2-F1
#
_cell.length_a   1.000
_cell.length_b   1.000
_cell.length_c   1.000
_cell.angle_alpha   90.00
_cell.angle_beta   90.00
_cell.angle_gamma   90.00
#
_symmetry.space_group_name_H-M   'P 1'
#
loop_
_entity.id
_entity.type
_entity.pdbx_description
1 polymer ?
#
loop_
_entity_poly.entity_id
_entity_poly.type
_entity_poly.pdbx_seq_one_letter_code
_entity_poly.pdbx_strand_id
1 'polypeptide(L)'
;VHPAAGNPMKQWPAEYFASVIDRLVDAHPSQIVLIGAPGEEAVAGEVLARMRHRDAVTSLIGKLPLADLPALLAQAALFLGNDSGPKHIAAGLGVPTVGVHSGTTDVREWGPIGINAVAVAREMLCSPCYLSNPADCRRGLACLRQLSPEVVYSACRRVLLLSAQAAASTKEAAVKPSRPEKRVAPGARRSAAGLAAASPR
;
A
#
# COMPACT_ATOMS: atom_id res chain seq x y z
N VAL A 1 -0.73 5.21 -8.32
CA VAL A 1 -1.16 6.52 -7.77
C VAL A 1 -2.48 6.92 -8.42
N HIS A 2 -3.45 7.39 -7.65
CA HIS A 2 -4.74 7.88 -8.13
C HIS A 2 -4.92 9.37 -7.76
N PRO A 3 -4.55 10.31 -8.64
CA PRO A 3 -4.52 11.74 -8.31
C PRO A 3 -5.88 12.45 -8.47
N ALA A 4 -6.87 11.79 -9.07
CA ALA A 4 -8.20 12.34 -9.28
C ALA A 4 -9.16 12.00 -8.13
N ALA A 5 -10.32 12.65 -8.11
CA ALA A 5 -11.42 12.33 -7.21
C ALA A 5 -12.75 12.71 -7.87
N GLY A 6 -13.80 11.89 -7.64
CA GLY A 6 -15.15 12.16 -8.18
C GLY A 6 -15.82 13.42 -7.64
N ASN A 7 -15.22 14.09 -6.65
CA ASN A 7 -15.64 15.41 -6.20
C ASN A 7 -14.39 16.31 -6.05
N PRO A 8 -14.36 17.52 -6.68
CA PRO A 8 -13.26 18.47 -6.54
C PRO A 8 -12.91 18.85 -5.10
N MET A 9 -13.86 18.78 -4.17
CA MET A 9 -13.65 18.99 -2.74
C MET A 9 -12.72 17.96 -2.09
N LYS A 10 -12.50 16.82 -2.75
CA LYS A 10 -11.65 15.71 -2.31
C LYS A 10 -10.34 15.62 -3.10
N GLN A 11 -10.14 16.47 -4.09
CA GLN A 11 -8.99 16.39 -4.99
C GLN A 11 -7.81 17.20 -4.44
N TRP A 12 -6.79 16.51 -3.94
CA TRP A 12 -5.55 17.15 -3.50
C TRP A 12 -4.79 17.74 -4.70
N PRO A 13 -4.09 18.89 -4.55
CA PRO A 13 -3.48 19.59 -5.67
C PRO A 13 -2.51 18.75 -6.50
N ALA A 14 -2.54 18.93 -7.83
CA ALA A 14 -1.72 18.16 -8.76
C ALA A 14 -0.20 18.37 -8.53
N GLU A 15 0.22 19.60 -8.20
CA GLU A 15 1.60 19.92 -7.79
C GLU A 15 2.08 19.11 -6.58
N TYR A 16 1.17 18.75 -5.69
CA TYR A 16 1.50 18.04 -4.48
C TYR A 16 1.68 16.55 -4.75
N PHE A 17 0.85 15.96 -5.61
CA PHE A 17 1.11 14.63 -6.16
C PHE A 17 2.43 14.58 -6.92
N ALA A 18 2.70 15.54 -7.81
CA ALA A 18 3.95 15.61 -8.55
C ALA A 18 5.17 15.65 -7.61
N SER A 19 5.12 16.49 -6.57
CA SER A 19 6.17 16.59 -5.56
C SER A 19 6.40 15.27 -4.81
N VAL A 20 5.34 14.58 -4.37
CA VAL A 20 5.48 13.29 -3.69
C VAL A 20 6.05 12.23 -4.63
N ILE A 21 5.59 12.18 -5.87
CA ILE A 21 6.05 11.20 -6.86
C ILE A 21 7.54 11.40 -7.15
N ASP A 22 7.97 12.63 -7.45
CA ASP A 22 9.38 12.93 -7.73
C ASP A 22 10.28 12.49 -6.57
N ARG A 23 9.88 12.77 -5.33
CA ARG A 23 10.64 12.36 -4.13
C ARG A 23 10.66 10.86 -3.90
N LEU A 24 9.61 10.14 -4.31
CA LEU A 24 9.58 8.68 -4.24
C LEU A 24 10.56 8.10 -5.27
N VAL A 25 10.57 8.63 -6.49
CA VAL A 25 11.50 8.22 -7.55
C VAL A 25 12.95 8.53 -7.16
N ASP A 26 13.22 9.70 -6.60
CA ASP A 26 14.55 10.10 -6.10
C ASP A 26 15.07 9.15 -5.01
N ALA A 27 14.19 8.74 -4.09
CA ALA A 27 14.59 7.87 -2.97
C ALA A 27 14.71 6.40 -3.37
N HIS A 28 13.86 5.93 -4.27
CA HIS A 28 13.83 4.56 -4.76
C HIS A 28 13.45 4.58 -6.24
N PRO A 29 14.32 4.13 -7.16
CA PRO A 29 13.99 3.99 -8.57
C PRO A 29 12.76 3.08 -8.73
N SER A 30 11.58 3.70 -8.85
CA SER A 30 10.29 3.04 -8.80
C SER A 30 9.52 3.39 -10.06
N GLN A 31 8.90 2.39 -10.68
CA GLN A 31 7.92 2.66 -11.72
C GLN A 31 6.63 3.18 -11.08
N ILE A 32 6.15 4.30 -11.59
CA ILE A 32 4.93 4.94 -11.11
C ILE A 32 3.84 4.72 -12.14
N VAL A 33 2.70 4.16 -11.71
CA VAL A 33 1.53 4.02 -12.56
C VAL A 33 0.46 4.99 -12.08
N LEU A 34 0.02 5.91 -12.94
CA LEU A 34 -1.18 6.71 -12.71
C LEU A 34 -2.40 5.93 -13.16
N ILE A 35 -3.39 5.83 -12.29
CA ILE A 35 -4.69 5.21 -12.57
C ILE A 35 -5.80 6.23 -12.37
N GLY A 36 -6.95 6.00 -13.00
CA GLY A 36 -8.12 6.86 -12.95
C GLY A 36 -9.16 6.41 -13.96
N ALA A 37 -10.39 6.88 -13.79
CA ALA A 37 -11.51 6.62 -14.67
C ALA A 37 -11.42 7.41 -15.99
N PRO A 38 -12.16 7.02 -17.03
CA PRO A 38 -12.34 7.84 -18.22
C PRO A 38 -12.88 9.24 -17.87
N GLY A 39 -12.30 10.29 -18.44
CA GLY A 39 -12.64 11.69 -18.14
C GLY A 39 -11.75 12.35 -17.09
N GLU A 40 -10.85 11.61 -16.44
CA GLU A 40 -9.90 12.13 -15.45
C GLU A 40 -8.51 12.43 -16.06
N GLU A 41 -8.35 12.34 -17.39
CA GLU A 41 -7.06 12.46 -18.08
C GLU A 41 -6.40 13.83 -17.89
N ALA A 42 -7.21 14.89 -17.77
CA ALA A 42 -6.72 16.24 -17.49
C ALA A 42 -5.93 16.31 -16.18
N VAL A 43 -6.36 15.57 -15.14
CA VAL A 43 -5.66 15.52 -13.85
C VAL A 43 -4.29 14.85 -13.98
N ALA A 44 -4.19 13.77 -14.76
CA ALA A 44 -2.88 13.18 -15.08
C ALA A 44 -1.99 14.16 -15.84
N GLY A 45 -2.54 14.85 -16.84
CA GLY A 45 -1.80 15.88 -17.58
C GLY A 45 -1.24 16.96 -16.67
N GLU A 46 -2.03 17.44 -15.71
CA GLU A 46 -1.61 18.42 -14.72
C GLU A 46 -0.51 17.93 -13.78
N VAL A 47 -0.60 16.68 -13.30
CA VAL A 47 0.44 16.07 -12.45
C VAL A 47 1.73 15.95 -13.27
N LEU A 48 1.66 15.32 -14.44
CA LEU A 48 2.82 15.11 -15.31
C LEU A 48 3.48 16.43 -15.70
N ALA A 49 2.70 17.47 -15.99
CA ALA A 49 3.20 18.80 -16.33
C ALA A 49 4.04 19.47 -15.22
N ARG A 50 3.92 19.00 -13.97
CA ARG A 50 4.61 19.56 -12.80
C ARG A 50 5.74 18.65 -12.28
N MET A 51 5.91 17.47 -12.88
CA MET A 51 6.92 16.49 -12.47
C MET A 51 8.28 16.71 -13.14
N ARG A 52 9.34 16.38 -12.42
CA ARG A 52 10.71 16.24 -12.92
C ARG A 52 10.93 14.87 -13.59
N HIS A 53 10.53 13.78 -12.93
CA HIS A 53 10.84 12.41 -13.37
C HIS A 53 9.70 11.80 -14.21
N ARG A 54 9.32 12.48 -15.30
CA ARG A 54 8.18 12.05 -16.13
C ARG A 54 8.38 10.68 -16.76
N ASP A 55 9.62 10.34 -17.13
CA ASP A 55 9.96 9.06 -17.77
C ASP A 55 9.77 7.86 -16.84
N ALA A 56 9.68 8.08 -15.52
CA ALA A 56 9.38 7.04 -14.55
C ALA A 56 7.87 6.75 -14.41
N VAL A 57 7.02 7.48 -15.15
CA VAL A 57 5.56 7.44 -15.00
C VAL A 57 4.85 6.91 -16.24
N THR A 58 4.03 5.88 -16.04
CA THR A 58 3.07 5.40 -17.03
C THR A 58 1.66 5.80 -16.62
N SER A 59 0.95 6.53 -17.48
CA SER A 59 -0.47 6.87 -17.25
C SER A 59 -1.42 5.87 -17.92
N LEU A 60 -2.18 5.16 -17.08
CA LEU A 60 -3.28 4.27 -17.44
C LEU A 60 -4.67 4.89 -17.14
N ILE A 61 -4.74 6.18 -16.82
CA ILE A 61 -6.01 6.89 -16.62
C ILE A 61 -6.87 6.76 -17.88
N GLY A 62 -8.13 6.36 -17.70
CA GLY A 62 -9.09 6.14 -18.80
C GLY A 62 -8.81 4.93 -19.68
N LYS A 63 -7.72 4.19 -19.42
CA LYS A 63 -7.25 3.06 -20.23
C LYS A 63 -7.35 1.70 -19.54
N LEU A 64 -7.53 1.69 -18.22
CA LEU A 64 -7.63 0.47 -17.41
C LEU A 64 -9.10 0.18 -17.07
N PRO A 65 -9.66 -0.96 -17.50
CA PRO A 65 -10.99 -1.40 -17.07
C PRO A 65 -11.04 -1.59 -15.55
N LEU A 66 -12.17 -1.25 -14.93
CA LEU A 66 -12.35 -1.39 -13.48
C LEU A 66 -12.17 -2.84 -12.99
N ALA A 67 -12.54 -3.83 -13.81
CA ALA A 67 -12.38 -5.24 -13.50
C ALA A 67 -10.89 -5.67 -13.37
N ASP A 68 -9.98 -4.97 -14.05
CA ASP A 68 -8.55 -5.27 -14.07
C ASP A 68 -7.78 -4.51 -12.98
N LEU A 69 -8.40 -3.48 -12.39
CA LEU A 69 -7.79 -2.64 -11.36
C LEU A 69 -7.29 -3.46 -10.15
N PRO A 70 -8.03 -4.42 -9.58
CA PRO A 70 -7.53 -5.23 -8.47
C PRO A 70 -6.24 -6.00 -8.82
N ALA A 71 -6.15 -6.57 -10.03
CA ALA A 71 -4.99 -7.34 -10.47
C ALA A 71 -3.74 -6.46 -10.64
N LEU A 72 -3.91 -5.21 -11.10
CA LEU A 72 -2.83 -4.22 -11.14
C LEU A 72 -2.42 -3.80 -9.72
N LEU A 73 -3.39 -3.50 -8.86
CA LEU A 73 -3.12 -3.03 -7.49
C LEU A 73 -2.40 -4.09 -6.64
N ALA A 74 -2.75 -5.36 -6.79
CA ALA A 74 -2.12 -6.46 -6.05
C ALA A 74 -0.61 -6.60 -6.29
N GLN A 75 -0.08 -6.01 -7.37
CA GLN A 75 1.35 -5.99 -7.69
C GLN A 75 2.07 -4.75 -7.14
N ALA A 76 1.33 -3.76 -6.65
CA ALA A 76 1.90 -2.50 -6.21
C ALA A 76 2.59 -2.64 -4.85
N ALA A 77 3.80 -2.08 -4.73
CA ALA A 77 4.47 -1.93 -3.43
C ALA A 77 3.81 -0.86 -2.54
N LEU A 78 3.10 0.09 -3.15
CA LEU A 78 2.40 1.19 -2.49
C LEU A 78 1.26 1.72 -3.38
N PHE A 79 0.11 1.97 -2.76
CA PHE A 79 -0.92 2.83 -3.30
C PHE A 79 -0.86 4.21 -2.63
N LEU A 80 -1.00 5.26 -3.44
CA LEU A 80 -1.23 6.65 -3.01
C LEU A 80 -2.39 7.22 -3.82
N GLY A 81 -3.38 7.84 -3.17
CA GLY A 81 -4.45 8.53 -3.88
C GLY A 81 -5.40 9.31 -2.98
N ASN A 82 -6.30 10.08 -3.57
CA ASN A 82 -7.34 10.80 -2.84
C ASN A 82 -8.37 9.86 -2.19
N ASP A 83 -9.23 10.43 -1.34
CA ASP A 83 -10.42 9.80 -0.79
C ASP A 83 -11.42 9.37 -1.89
N SER A 84 -11.19 8.17 -2.44
CA SER A 84 -11.85 7.61 -3.62
C SER A 84 -11.87 6.08 -3.58
N GLY A 85 -12.69 5.44 -4.44
CA GLY A 85 -12.86 3.99 -4.49
C GLY A 85 -11.56 3.16 -4.61
N PRO A 86 -10.61 3.50 -5.52
CA PRO A 86 -9.38 2.72 -5.72
C PRO A 86 -8.55 2.51 -4.44
N LYS A 87 -8.57 3.48 -3.52
CA LYS A 87 -7.90 3.39 -2.22
C LYS A 87 -8.44 2.24 -1.37
N HIS A 88 -9.77 2.04 -1.36
CA HIS A 88 -10.39 0.95 -0.60
C HIS A 88 -10.08 -0.42 -1.21
N ILE A 89 -10.05 -0.51 -2.54
CA ILE A 89 -9.66 -1.75 -3.24
C ILE A 89 -8.21 -2.11 -2.90
N ALA A 90 -7.28 -1.15 -2.97
CA ALA A 90 -5.87 -1.38 -2.62
C ALA A 90 -5.73 -1.87 -1.17
N ALA A 91 -6.36 -1.19 -0.22
CA ALA A 91 -6.31 -1.57 1.19
C ALA A 91 -6.90 -2.97 1.44
N GLY A 92 -8.03 -3.31 0.81
CA GLY A 92 -8.66 -4.62 0.91
C GLY A 92 -7.82 -5.76 0.34
N LEU A 93 -6.95 -5.48 -0.63
CA LEU A 93 -5.96 -6.43 -1.16
C LEU A 93 -4.72 -6.57 -0.27
N GLY A 94 -4.65 -5.86 0.86
CA GLY A 94 -3.48 -5.82 1.73
C GLY A 94 -2.32 -4.98 1.16
N VAL A 95 -2.56 -4.22 0.09
CA VAL A 95 -1.56 -3.33 -0.52
C VAL A 95 -1.27 -2.20 0.47
N PRO A 96 0.01 -1.88 0.72
CA PRO A 96 0.36 -0.73 1.54
C PRO A 96 -0.25 0.54 0.95
N THR A 97 -1.08 1.25 1.72
CA THR A 97 -2.02 2.25 1.17
C THR A 97 -1.95 3.57 1.93
N VAL A 98 -1.76 4.66 1.20
CA VAL A 98 -1.86 6.04 1.72
C VAL A 98 -3.03 6.74 1.03
N GLY A 99 -4.06 7.04 1.80
CA GLY A 99 -5.21 7.84 1.35
C GLY A 99 -5.07 9.30 1.77
N VAL A 100 -5.16 10.24 0.83
CA VAL A 100 -5.24 11.67 1.15
C VAL A 100 -6.69 12.07 1.33
N HIS A 101 -7.03 12.60 2.50
CA HIS A 101 -8.39 12.93 2.89
C HIS A 101 -8.59 14.44 3.04
N SER A 102 -9.67 14.92 2.41
CA SER A 102 -10.21 16.25 2.69
C SER A 102 -11.00 16.25 4.00
N GLY A 103 -11.29 17.44 4.53
CA GLY A 103 -12.18 17.59 5.68
C GLY A 103 -13.67 17.39 5.40
N THR A 104 -14.07 16.95 4.19
CA THR A 104 -15.48 16.76 3.83
C THR A 104 -16.12 15.54 4.48
N THR A 105 -15.35 14.52 4.81
CA THR A 105 -15.81 13.25 5.38
C THR A 105 -15.04 12.92 6.67
N ASP A 106 -15.62 12.10 7.54
CA ASP A 106 -14.91 11.59 8.71
C ASP A 106 -13.90 10.53 8.27
N VAL A 107 -12.62 10.77 8.59
CA VAL A 107 -11.52 9.85 8.27
C VAL A 107 -11.68 8.50 8.96
N ARG A 108 -12.34 8.45 10.12
CA ARG A 108 -12.58 7.20 10.86
C ARG A 108 -13.60 6.31 10.15
N GLU A 109 -14.50 6.90 9.38
CA GLU A 109 -15.53 6.20 8.62
C GLU A 109 -15.05 5.86 7.20
N TRP A 110 -14.38 6.81 6.53
CA TRP A 110 -14.00 6.69 5.12
C TRP A 110 -12.53 6.36 4.89
N GLY A 111 -11.71 6.27 5.94
CA GLY A 111 -10.31 5.89 5.85
C GLY A 111 -10.11 4.50 5.25
N PRO A 112 -8.93 4.20 4.67
CA PRO A 112 -8.62 2.85 4.24
C PRO A 112 -8.43 1.94 5.46
N ILE A 113 -8.99 0.74 5.39
CA ILE A 113 -8.93 -0.24 6.48
C ILE A 113 -7.85 -1.27 6.14
N GLY A 114 -6.88 -1.44 7.04
CA GLY A 114 -5.81 -2.44 6.89
C GLY A 114 -4.59 -2.10 7.74
N ILE A 115 -3.79 -3.12 8.06
CA ILE A 115 -2.60 -2.96 8.92
C ILE A 115 -1.54 -2.04 8.30
N ASN A 116 -1.43 -2.03 6.97
CA ASN A 116 -0.50 -1.20 6.20
C ASN A 116 -1.22 -0.05 5.48
N ALA A 117 -2.39 0.35 5.98
CA ALA A 117 -3.20 1.40 5.39
C ALA A 117 -3.32 2.60 6.33
N VAL A 118 -3.14 3.81 5.79
CA VAL A 118 -3.23 5.05 6.55
C VAL A 118 -3.98 6.11 5.76
N ALA A 119 -4.91 6.79 6.44
CA ALA A 119 -5.46 8.04 5.97
C ALA A 119 -4.61 9.21 6.48
N VAL A 120 -4.25 10.11 5.58
CA VAL A 120 -3.54 11.34 5.88
C VAL A 120 -4.51 12.50 5.63
N ALA A 121 -4.79 13.24 6.69
CA ALA A 121 -5.65 14.41 6.66
C ALA A 121 -5.03 15.53 7.48
N ARG A 122 -5.34 16.78 7.12
CA ARG A 122 -5.08 17.91 8.00
C ARG A 122 -6.19 17.99 9.03
N GLU A 123 -5.84 18.12 10.31
CA GLU A 123 -6.80 18.39 11.37
C GLU A 123 -7.42 19.77 11.16
N MET A 124 -8.75 19.82 11.14
CA MET A 124 -9.52 21.03 10.84
C MET A 124 -10.75 21.09 11.73
N LEU A 125 -10.98 22.23 12.38
CA LEU A 125 -12.17 22.45 13.23
C LEU A 125 -13.51 22.31 12.49
N CYS A 126 -13.52 22.43 11.17
CA CYS A 126 -14.73 22.26 10.37
C CYS A 126 -14.96 20.82 9.92
N SER A 127 -14.08 19.87 10.22
CA SER A 127 -14.18 18.50 9.73
C SER A 127 -14.96 17.60 10.72
N PRO A 128 -15.87 16.73 10.23
CA PRO A 128 -16.36 16.64 8.85
C PRO A 128 -17.33 17.78 8.49
N CYS A 129 -17.15 18.45 7.35
CA CYS A 129 -18.06 19.53 6.92
C CYS A 129 -19.14 19.11 5.92
N TYR A 130 -19.00 17.93 5.30
CA TYR A 130 -19.92 17.38 4.29
C TYR A 130 -20.24 18.30 3.10
N LEU A 131 -19.42 19.35 2.88
CA LEU A 131 -19.56 20.25 1.74
C LEU A 131 -19.24 19.51 0.43
N SER A 132 -20.05 19.74 -0.60
CA SER A 132 -19.92 19.12 -1.92
C SER A 132 -19.44 20.07 -3.02
N ASN A 133 -19.43 21.39 -2.77
CA ASN A 133 -19.03 22.42 -3.73
C ASN A 133 -17.90 23.31 -3.16
N PRO A 134 -16.78 23.50 -3.89
CA PRO A 134 -15.68 24.37 -3.46
C PRO A 134 -16.08 25.81 -3.15
N ALA A 135 -17.10 26.34 -3.83
CA ALA A 135 -17.58 27.70 -3.63
C ALA A 135 -18.15 27.94 -2.22
N ASP A 136 -18.67 26.88 -1.57
CA ASP A 136 -19.26 26.97 -0.22
C ASP A 136 -18.18 26.95 0.88
N CYS A 137 -16.95 26.59 0.53
CA CYS A 137 -15.85 26.50 1.48
C CYS A 137 -15.23 27.88 1.75
N ARG A 138 -15.68 28.55 2.82
CA ARG A 138 -15.08 29.83 3.29
C ARG A 138 -13.59 29.75 3.65
N ARG A 139 -13.05 28.53 3.80
CA ARG A 139 -11.64 28.26 4.11
C ARG A 139 -10.81 27.93 2.86
N GLY A 140 -11.40 28.00 1.67
CA GLY A 140 -10.71 27.80 0.40
C GLY A 140 -9.99 26.45 0.31
N LEU A 141 -10.64 25.35 0.71
CA LEU A 141 -10.05 24.00 0.73
C LEU A 141 -8.72 23.91 1.51
N ALA A 142 -8.55 24.72 2.57
CA ALA A 142 -7.35 24.67 3.42
C ALA A 142 -7.03 23.26 3.96
N CYS A 143 -8.04 22.40 4.14
CA CYS A 143 -7.86 21.00 4.52
C CYS A 143 -6.99 20.20 3.54
N LEU A 144 -7.02 20.55 2.25
CA LEU A 144 -6.21 19.96 1.19
C LEU A 144 -4.99 20.82 0.84
N ARG A 145 -5.20 22.13 0.64
CA ARG A 145 -4.15 23.07 0.23
C ARG A 145 -3.07 23.30 1.28
N GLN A 146 -3.39 23.11 2.56
CA GLN A 146 -2.41 23.22 3.66
C GLN A 146 -2.00 21.84 4.21
N LEU A 147 -2.41 20.74 3.56
CA LEU A 147 -1.83 19.44 3.80
C LEU A 147 -0.58 19.29 2.92
N SER A 148 0.58 19.52 3.53
CA SER A 148 1.83 19.60 2.78
C SER A 148 2.23 18.26 2.12
N PRO A 149 2.91 18.30 0.96
CA PRO A 149 3.49 17.10 0.34
C PRO A 149 4.44 16.33 1.25
N GLU A 150 5.13 17.03 2.16
CA GLU A 150 6.05 16.41 3.13
C GLU A 150 5.37 15.39 4.02
N VAL A 151 4.20 15.73 4.56
CA VAL A 151 3.45 14.86 5.45
C VAL A 151 3.01 13.59 4.72
N VAL A 152 2.52 13.74 3.49
CA VAL A 152 2.08 12.61 2.66
C VAL A 152 3.27 11.74 2.24
N TYR A 153 4.38 12.34 1.80
CA TYR A 153 5.60 11.61 1.47
C TYR A 153 6.16 10.83 2.66
N SER A 154 6.21 11.44 3.84
CA SER A 154 6.64 10.79 5.07
C SER A 154 5.76 9.58 5.42
N ALA A 155 4.45 9.68 5.22
CA ALA A 155 3.53 8.56 5.36
C ALA A 155 3.81 7.44 4.35
N CYS A 156 4.01 7.78 3.06
CA CYS A 156 4.38 6.83 2.02
C CYS A 156 5.66 6.06 2.37
N ARG A 157 6.72 6.76 2.78
CA ARG A 157 7.98 6.15 3.20
C ARG A 157 7.81 5.20 4.37
N ARG A 158 7.07 5.62 5.40
CA ARG A 158 6.85 4.81 6.60
C ARG A 158 6.13 3.50 6.23
N VAL A 159 5.07 3.59 5.45
CA VAL A 159 4.26 2.44 5.03
C VAL A 159 5.07 1.48 4.13
N LEU A 160 5.87 2.01 3.20
CA LEU A 160 6.80 1.22 2.38
C LEU A 160 7.83 0.46 3.24
N LEU A 161 8.47 1.14 4.19
CA LEU A 161 9.51 0.54 5.05
C LEU A 161 8.94 -0.58 5.93
N LEU A 162 7.78 -0.36 6.57
CA LEU A 162 7.14 -1.37 7.40
C LEU A 162 6.75 -2.61 6.59
N SER A 163 6.27 -2.41 5.37
CA SER A 163 5.88 -3.50 4.46
C SER A 163 7.08 -4.31 3.99
N ALA A 164 8.19 -3.64 3.66
CA ALA A 164 9.44 -4.31 3.31
C ALA A 164 10.01 -5.16 4.46
N GLN A 165 9.94 -4.64 5.70
CA GLN A 165 10.37 -5.37 6.89
C GLN A 165 9.50 -6.60 7.16
N ALA A 166 8.17 -6.46 7.09
CA ALA A 166 7.25 -7.58 7.27
C ALA A 166 7.49 -8.69 6.23
N ALA A 167 7.71 -8.31 4.96
CA ALA A 167 8.05 -9.25 3.90
C ALA A 167 9.40 -9.96 4.15
N ALA A 168 10.42 -9.25 4.65
CA ALA A 168 11.71 -9.83 5.00
C ALA A 168 11.61 -10.83 6.16
N SER A 169 10.90 -10.47 7.25
CA SER A 169 10.70 -11.36 8.40
C SER A 169 9.89 -12.62 8.04
N THR A 170 8.94 -12.52 7.11
CA THR A 170 8.15 -13.67 6.65
C THR A 170 9.00 -14.62 5.80
N LYS A 171 9.87 -14.08 4.95
CA LYS A 171 10.85 -14.87 4.19
C LYS A 171 11.88 -15.54 5.10
N GLU A 172 12.33 -14.88 6.16
CA GLU A 172 13.29 -15.44 7.11
C GLU A 172 12.66 -16.54 7.99
N ALA A 173 11.40 -16.38 8.41
CA ALA A 173 10.64 -17.41 9.12
C ALA A 173 10.37 -18.67 8.27
N ALA A 174 10.27 -18.52 6.95
CA ALA A 174 10.14 -19.64 6.02
C ALA A 174 11.45 -20.41 5.77
N VAL A 175 12.62 -19.91 6.23
CA VAL A 175 13.96 -20.38 5.82
C VAL A 175 14.72 -21.20 6.89
N LYS A 176 14.19 -21.51 8.09
CA LYS A 176 14.91 -22.36 9.09
C LYS A 176 14.03 -23.39 9.82
N PRO A 177 14.56 -24.59 10.14
CA PRO A 177 15.19 -25.55 9.23
C PRO A 177 14.52 -26.95 9.28
N SER A 178 14.92 -27.78 8.33
CA SER A 178 14.62 -29.19 8.15
C SER A 178 14.73 -30.05 9.42
N ARG A 179 13.81 -31.01 9.48
CA ARG A 179 13.69 -32.12 10.44
C ARG A 179 15.08 -32.69 10.82
N PRO A 180 15.37 -32.92 12.12
CA PRO A 180 16.62 -33.56 12.50
C PRO A 180 16.64 -34.97 11.90
N GLU A 181 17.71 -35.30 11.18
CA GLU A 181 17.98 -36.66 10.72
C GLU A 181 17.99 -37.61 11.93
N LYS A 182 17.19 -38.67 11.84
CA LYS A 182 17.22 -39.75 12.83
C LYS A 182 18.62 -40.35 12.82
N ARG A 183 19.35 -40.14 13.91
CA ARG A 183 20.60 -40.83 14.22
C ARG A 183 20.32 -42.34 14.26
N VAL A 184 20.70 -43.06 13.21
CA VAL A 184 20.68 -44.53 13.22
C VAL A 184 21.79 -44.99 14.17
N ALA A 185 21.41 -45.66 15.25
CA ALA A 185 22.36 -46.25 16.19
C ALA A 185 23.14 -47.39 15.50
N PRO A 186 24.47 -47.51 15.72
CA PRO A 186 25.24 -48.60 15.16
C PRO A 186 24.89 -49.90 15.87
N GLY A 187 24.65 -50.94 15.08
CA GLY A 187 24.28 -52.27 15.55
C GLY A 187 25.36 -52.92 16.41
N ALA A 188 24.93 -53.50 17.53
CA ALA A 188 25.73 -54.43 18.30
C ALA A 188 25.42 -55.87 17.82
N ARG A 189 26.39 -56.48 17.12
CA ARG A 189 26.48 -57.95 17.00
C ARG A 189 27.38 -58.48 18.12
N ARG A 190 26.94 -59.56 18.78
CA ARG A 190 27.71 -60.69 19.36
C ARG A 190 26.67 -61.64 19.98
N SER A 191 26.37 -62.80 19.40
CA SER A 191 27.11 -64.08 19.34
C SER A 191 26.78 -65.02 20.50
N ALA A 192 26.63 -66.30 20.14
CA ALA A 192 26.01 -67.42 20.84
C ALA A 192 26.78 -67.99 22.06
N ALA A 193 26.02 -68.60 22.98
CA ALA A 193 26.29 -69.79 23.81
C ALA A 193 25.00 -70.01 24.63
N GLY A 194 24.38 -71.17 24.86
CA GLY A 194 24.79 -72.57 24.89
C GLY A 194 24.18 -73.20 26.16
N LEU A 195 23.69 -74.45 26.07
CA LEU A 195 23.20 -75.35 27.15
C LEU A 195 21.83 -75.01 27.79
N ALA A 196 20.97 -75.92 28.26
CA ALA A 196 20.77 -77.37 28.13
C ALA A 196 19.43 -77.73 28.85
N ALA A 197 18.79 -78.82 28.40
CA ALA A 197 17.88 -79.76 29.09
C ALA A 197 17.02 -79.36 30.32
N ALA A 198 15.69 -79.62 30.26
CA ALA A 198 15.01 -80.69 31.03
C ALA A 198 13.45 -80.59 30.96
N SER A 199 12.81 -81.71 30.62
CA SER A 199 11.38 -82.08 30.77
C SER A 199 10.88 -82.10 32.24
N PRO A 200 9.66 -82.60 32.56
CA PRO A 200 8.32 -82.31 32.01
C PRO A 200 7.27 -82.02 33.11
N ARG A 201 6.09 -81.55 32.73
CA ARG A 201 4.77 -82.09 33.13
C ARG A 201 3.68 -81.50 32.23
#